data_AF-A0A1G7PUR0-F1
#
_entry.id   AF-A0A1G7PUR0-F1
#
_cell.length_a   1.000
_cell.length_b   1.000
_cell.length_c   1.000
_cell.angle_alpha   90.00
_cell.angle_beta   90.00
_cell.angle_gamma   90.00
#
_symmetry.space_group_name_H-M   'P 1'
#
loop_
_entity.id
_entity.type
_entity.pdbx_description
1 polymer ?
#
loop_
_entity_poly.entity_id
_entity_poly.type
_entity_poly.pdbx_seq_one_letter_code
_entity_poly.pdbx_strand_id
1 'polypeptide(L)'
;MYTVIDIESNGAPFRKESIIEIAIYRFDGHEITDQFISLVNPEDEISSFVQKLTGITSKMVITAPKFHEIAKRVVEITQDSTLVGHNIDFDYRMLRQSFKRLGYEFKINTLDTIPLAKKLIPDEKSYSLSKLCKSIGIPLSEAHRASGDARATLDLFKLLIIKDNNNEIIQSQQEENHAKNYINKVQLLTEDLPNERGILYFQNNEGKIIYSDVVEDLYKSAKKIFDSDKSKYKKLQDETEKISYELTGTDLIAKLMMQNKGIQKRQPLTFGLFYRKNKFILEKIRKTQEEKPLLRFKSFTQGLKAINYIKSKDELKDLIEFTQKINLKKRNEIWSSSGRTLGEKSFLVLEKGKLIGFGFYELYHQIQSLDKIKKLMLPVSRFTQELQNDLQLALLRNEFEVSLLPEK
;
A
#
# COMPACT_ATOMS: atom_id res chain seq x y z
N MET A 1 29.52 -19.01 2.14
CA MET A 1 29.22 -18.89 0.70
C MET A 1 28.41 -17.63 0.47
N TYR A 2 28.78 -16.83 -0.53
CA TYR A 2 28.12 -15.58 -0.89
C TYR A 2 27.72 -15.63 -2.36
N THR A 3 26.66 -14.91 -2.70
CA THR A 3 26.21 -14.75 -4.07
C THR A 3 25.99 -13.28 -4.34
N VAL A 4 26.87 -12.67 -5.13
CA VAL A 4 26.79 -11.24 -5.47
C VAL A 4 25.88 -11.08 -6.67
N ILE A 5 24.90 -10.18 -6.59
CA ILE A 5 23.89 -9.96 -7.62
C ILE A 5 23.78 -8.49 -7.98
N ASP A 6 23.44 -8.25 -9.24
CA ASP A 6 22.89 -6.98 -9.74
C ASP A 6 21.82 -7.29 -10.81
N ILE A 7 20.77 -6.46 -10.87
CA ILE A 7 19.63 -6.59 -11.78
C ILE A 7 19.33 -5.25 -12.45
N GLU A 8 19.17 -5.30 -13.76
CA GLU A 8 18.54 -4.21 -14.51
C GLU A 8 17.05 -4.49 -14.74
N SER A 9 16.23 -3.45 -14.69
CA SER A 9 14.77 -3.54 -14.86
C SER A 9 14.26 -2.73 -16.04
N ASN A 10 13.10 -3.08 -16.58
CA ASN A 10 12.51 -2.40 -17.74
C ASN A 10 12.04 -0.95 -17.49
N GLY A 11 12.02 -0.50 -16.22
CA GLY A 11 11.61 0.85 -15.84
C GLY A 11 10.09 1.06 -15.79
N ALA A 12 9.30 0.00 -15.66
CA ALA A 12 7.86 0.11 -15.42
C ALA A 12 7.56 0.71 -14.03
N PRO A 13 6.30 1.09 -13.73
CA PRO A 13 5.92 1.57 -12.40
C PRO A 13 6.23 0.55 -11.30
N PHE A 14 6.41 1.05 -10.08
CA PHE A 14 6.71 0.24 -8.89
C PHE A 14 5.74 -0.94 -8.74
N ARG A 15 6.29 -2.14 -8.54
CA ARG A 15 5.66 -3.49 -8.50
C ARG A 15 5.11 -4.02 -9.82
N LYS A 16 5.34 -3.33 -10.93
CA LYS A 16 5.05 -3.81 -12.27
C LYS A 16 6.30 -4.08 -13.09
N GLU A 17 7.48 -3.78 -12.55
CA GLU A 17 8.76 -3.98 -13.22
C GLU A 17 9.01 -5.44 -13.60
N SER A 18 9.78 -5.63 -14.65
CA SER A 18 10.31 -6.92 -15.10
C SER A 18 11.83 -6.82 -15.23
N ILE A 19 12.51 -7.92 -14.90
CA ILE A 19 13.96 -8.05 -15.05
C ILE A 19 14.31 -8.05 -16.55
N ILE A 20 15.32 -7.29 -16.95
CA ILE A 20 15.83 -7.25 -18.34
C ILE A 20 17.27 -7.74 -18.45
N GLU A 21 18.03 -7.71 -17.36
CA GLU A 21 19.34 -8.30 -17.23
C GLU A 21 19.56 -8.74 -15.78
N ILE A 22 20.25 -9.85 -15.60
CA ILE A 22 20.65 -10.36 -14.29
C ILE A 22 22.09 -10.83 -14.36
N ALA A 23 22.89 -10.46 -13.37
CA ALA A 23 24.23 -10.96 -13.20
C ALA A 23 24.42 -11.47 -11.77
N ILE A 24 24.96 -12.68 -11.66
CA ILE A 24 25.17 -13.37 -10.40
C ILE A 24 26.58 -13.97 -10.39
N TYR A 25 27.36 -13.67 -9.36
CA TYR A 25 28.66 -14.30 -9.10
C TYR A 25 28.62 -15.02 -7.75
N ARG A 26 28.84 -16.34 -7.77
CA ARG A 26 28.96 -17.15 -6.56
C ARG A 26 30.39 -17.12 -6.08
N PHE A 27 30.59 -16.77 -4.82
CA PHE A 27 31.88 -16.46 -4.23
C PHE A 27 32.04 -17.15 -2.87
N ASP A 28 33.10 -17.93 -2.70
CA ASP A 28 33.31 -18.71 -1.48
C ASP A 28 34.00 -17.93 -0.34
N GLY A 29 34.55 -16.75 -0.64
CA GLY A 29 35.38 -15.95 0.25
C GLY A 29 36.79 -15.72 -0.31
N HIS A 30 37.20 -16.52 -1.29
CA HIS A 30 38.52 -16.45 -1.94
C HIS A 30 38.39 -16.29 -3.45
N GLU A 31 37.56 -17.10 -4.10
CA GLU A 31 37.38 -17.12 -5.56
C GLU A 31 35.93 -17.24 -6.01
N ILE A 32 35.70 -16.94 -7.29
CA ILE A 32 34.40 -17.13 -7.92
C ILE A 32 34.27 -18.61 -8.26
N THR A 33 33.29 -19.27 -7.65
CA THR A 33 33.03 -20.71 -7.85
C THR A 33 32.01 -20.98 -8.94
N ASP A 34 31.18 -19.98 -9.27
CA ASP A 34 30.17 -20.07 -10.31
C ASP A 34 29.76 -18.66 -10.78
N GLN A 35 29.28 -18.52 -12.01
CA GLN A 35 28.71 -17.27 -12.52
C GLN A 35 27.52 -17.53 -13.44
N PHE A 36 26.56 -16.60 -13.40
CA PHE A 36 25.41 -16.61 -14.28
C PHE A 36 25.06 -15.19 -14.70
N ILE A 37 25.09 -14.91 -16.01
CA ILE A 37 24.78 -13.61 -16.58
C ILE A 37 23.82 -13.85 -17.74
N SER A 38 22.69 -13.15 -17.76
CA SER A 38 21.70 -13.30 -18.82
C SER A 38 20.94 -12.00 -19.03
N LEU A 39 20.72 -11.65 -20.29
CA LEU A 39 19.57 -10.82 -20.64
C LEU A 39 18.29 -11.62 -20.36
N VAL A 40 17.21 -10.91 -20.07
CA VAL A 40 15.92 -11.50 -19.77
C VAL A 40 14.87 -10.81 -20.62
N ASN A 41 14.01 -11.59 -21.27
CA ASN A 41 12.85 -11.05 -21.96
C ASN A 41 11.81 -10.62 -20.92
N PRO A 42 11.51 -9.31 -20.79
CA PRO A 42 10.57 -8.82 -19.78
C PRO A 42 9.11 -9.09 -20.14
N GLU A 43 8.83 -9.56 -21.36
CA GLU A 43 7.49 -9.69 -21.95
C GLU A 43 6.70 -8.36 -21.94
N ASP A 44 7.42 -7.25 -21.89
CA ASP A 44 6.89 -5.89 -21.75
C ASP A 44 7.86 -4.87 -22.38
N GLU A 45 7.44 -3.61 -22.50
CA GLU A 45 8.28 -2.54 -23.03
C GLU A 45 9.40 -2.15 -22.06
N ILE A 46 10.55 -1.76 -22.63
CA ILE A 46 11.65 -1.12 -21.90
C ILE A 46 11.54 0.38 -22.12
N SER A 47 11.41 1.15 -21.03
CA SER A 47 11.30 2.60 -21.12
C SER A 47 12.50 3.24 -21.84
N SER A 48 12.27 4.32 -22.60
CA SER A 48 13.35 4.99 -23.33
C SER A 48 14.45 5.53 -22.41
N PHE A 49 14.13 5.82 -21.14
CA PHE A 49 15.12 6.22 -20.13
C PHE A 49 16.06 5.06 -19.81
N VAL A 50 15.53 3.87 -19.52
CA VAL A 50 16.33 2.67 -19.22
C VAL A 50 17.20 2.26 -20.40
N GLN A 51 16.65 2.29 -21.63
CA GLN A 51 17.45 1.94 -22.82
C GLN A 51 18.66 2.86 -23.00
N LYS A 52 18.51 4.16 -22.69
CA LYS A 52 19.63 5.12 -22.74
C LYS A 52 20.64 4.92 -21.60
N LEU A 53 20.16 4.53 -20.43
CA LEU A 53 20.99 4.34 -19.24
C LEU A 53 21.83 3.06 -19.35
N THR A 54 21.19 1.95 -19.69
CA THR A 54 21.79 0.60 -19.69
C THR A 54 22.34 0.19 -21.06
N GLY A 55 21.88 0.83 -22.14
CA GLY A 55 22.17 0.39 -23.50
C GLY A 55 21.39 -0.87 -23.93
N ILE A 56 20.57 -1.46 -23.06
CA ILE A 56 19.76 -2.64 -23.37
C ILE A 56 18.55 -2.21 -24.19
N THR A 57 18.47 -2.67 -25.44
CA THR A 57 17.36 -2.35 -26.35
C THR A 57 16.33 -3.47 -26.39
N SER A 58 15.08 -3.15 -26.77
CA SER A 58 14.02 -4.16 -26.96
C SER A 58 14.44 -5.28 -27.94
N LYS A 59 15.28 -4.96 -28.93
CA LYS A 59 15.80 -5.94 -29.89
C LYS A 59 16.76 -6.95 -29.25
N MET A 60 17.49 -6.57 -28.21
CA MET A 60 18.42 -7.46 -27.52
C MET A 60 17.69 -8.48 -26.64
N VAL A 61 16.58 -8.07 -26.03
CA VAL A 61 15.84 -8.93 -25.09
C VAL A 61 14.73 -9.76 -25.75
N ILE A 62 14.33 -9.46 -26.98
CA ILE A 62 13.19 -10.15 -27.61
C ILE A 62 13.44 -11.65 -27.82
N THR A 63 14.70 -12.05 -28.06
CA THR A 63 15.14 -13.44 -28.19
C THR A 63 15.83 -13.96 -26.92
N ALA A 64 15.93 -13.16 -25.87
CA ALA A 64 16.48 -13.58 -24.60
C ALA A 64 15.50 -14.54 -23.88
N PRO A 65 15.98 -15.39 -22.96
CA PRO A 65 15.10 -16.24 -22.18
C PRO A 65 14.18 -15.40 -21.30
N LYS A 66 12.95 -15.88 -21.10
CA LYS A 66 12.02 -15.33 -20.12
C LYS A 66 12.48 -15.70 -18.71
N PHE A 67 11.99 -14.97 -17.70
CA PHE A 67 12.39 -15.23 -16.32
C PHE A 67 12.13 -16.68 -15.88
N HIS A 68 10.99 -17.27 -16.27
CA HIS A 68 10.65 -18.65 -15.91
C HIS A 68 11.62 -19.69 -16.48
N GLU A 69 12.32 -19.39 -17.58
CA GLU A 69 13.30 -20.28 -18.21
C GLU A 69 14.63 -20.27 -17.47
N ILE A 70 14.97 -19.16 -16.80
CA ILE A 70 16.19 -19.01 -16.00
C ILE A 70 15.97 -19.21 -14.50
N ALA A 71 14.72 -19.23 -14.03
CA ALA A 71 14.36 -19.26 -12.61
C ALA A 71 15.05 -20.40 -11.86
N LYS A 72 15.09 -21.60 -12.46
CA LYS A 72 15.77 -22.76 -11.87
C LYS A 72 17.26 -22.49 -11.66
N ARG A 73 17.93 -21.91 -12.65
CA ARG A 73 19.36 -21.60 -12.58
C ARG A 73 19.67 -20.56 -11.50
N VAL A 74 18.80 -19.58 -11.31
CA VAL A 74 18.91 -18.58 -10.24
C VAL A 74 18.80 -19.24 -8.86
N VAL A 75 17.87 -20.17 -8.67
CA VAL A 75 17.78 -20.95 -7.41
C VAL A 75 19.04 -21.78 -7.19
N GLU A 76 19.51 -22.51 -8.21
CA GLU A 76 20.70 -23.36 -8.12
C GLU A 76 21.97 -22.56 -7.73
N ILE A 77 22.22 -21.40 -8.37
CA ILE A 77 23.43 -20.62 -8.07
C ILE A 77 23.38 -19.92 -6.71
N THR A 78 22.18 -19.55 -6.23
CA THR A 78 21.98 -18.85 -4.95
C THR A 78 21.84 -19.80 -3.76
N GLN A 79 21.77 -21.11 -3.99
CA GLN A 79 21.56 -22.10 -2.95
C GLN A 79 22.64 -22.05 -1.85
N ASP A 80 22.17 -22.15 -0.59
CA ASP A 80 22.99 -22.19 0.63
C ASP A 80 24.01 -21.04 0.73
N SER A 81 23.59 -19.84 0.29
CA SER A 81 24.43 -18.65 0.26
C SER A 81 23.72 -17.43 0.84
N THR A 82 24.49 -16.39 1.16
CA THR A 82 23.97 -15.05 1.45
C THR A 82 24.00 -14.22 0.17
N LEU A 83 22.86 -13.64 -0.20
CA LEU A 83 22.74 -12.76 -1.36
C LEU A 83 23.32 -11.38 -1.02
N VAL A 84 24.30 -10.93 -1.80
CA VAL A 84 25.05 -9.69 -1.58
C VAL A 84 24.76 -8.72 -2.73
N GLY A 85 24.50 -7.46 -2.41
CA GLY A 85 24.28 -6.42 -3.41
C GLY A 85 24.71 -5.05 -2.91
N HIS A 86 24.66 -4.06 -3.80
CA HIS A 86 24.88 -2.66 -3.46
C HIS A 86 23.54 -1.94 -3.57
N ASN A 87 22.87 -1.70 -2.44
CA ASN A 87 21.41 -1.42 -2.38
C ASN A 87 20.55 -2.66 -2.69
N ILE A 88 20.87 -3.79 -2.05
CA ILE A 88 20.30 -5.13 -2.30
C ILE A 88 18.77 -5.23 -2.21
N ASP A 89 18.12 -4.31 -1.51
CA ASP A 89 16.66 -4.26 -1.37
C ASP A 89 15.95 -4.20 -2.72
N PHE A 90 16.56 -3.53 -3.70
CA PHE A 90 16.02 -3.44 -5.05
C PHE A 90 16.06 -4.81 -5.75
N ASP A 91 17.24 -5.43 -5.85
CA ASP A 91 17.45 -6.70 -6.56
C ASP A 91 16.66 -7.84 -5.91
N TYR A 92 16.68 -7.90 -4.59
CA TYR A 92 15.96 -8.93 -3.85
C TYR A 92 14.44 -8.82 -4.04
N ARG A 93 13.90 -7.59 -4.04
CA ARG A 93 12.49 -7.34 -4.38
C ARG A 93 12.17 -7.81 -5.81
N MET A 94 13.03 -7.49 -6.78
CA MET A 94 12.84 -7.89 -8.18
C MET A 94 12.81 -9.41 -8.34
N LEU A 95 13.72 -10.13 -7.68
CA LEU A 95 13.71 -11.60 -7.65
C LEU A 95 12.43 -12.14 -7.03
N ARG A 96 12.07 -11.67 -5.83
CA ARG A 96 10.86 -12.16 -5.13
C ARG A 96 9.59 -11.91 -5.92
N GLN A 97 9.46 -10.73 -6.52
CA GLN A 97 8.34 -10.41 -7.43
C GLN A 97 8.29 -11.38 -8.61
N SER A 98 9.42 -11.64 -9.25
CA SER A 98 9.50 -12.51 -10.43
C SER A 98 9.21 -13.97 -10.09
N PHE A 99 9.73 -14.49 -8.97
CA PHE A 99 9.41 -15.84 -8.48
C PHE A 99 7.95 -15.98 -8.00
N LYS A 100 7.40 -14.95 -7.38
CA LYS A 100 5.99 -14.94 -6.93
C LYS A 100 5.02 -15.09 -8.09
N ARG A 101 5.32 -14.49 -9.26
CA ARG A 101 4.54 -14.70 -10.50
C ARG A 101 4.54 -16.16 -10.96
N LEU A 102 5.55 -16.94 -10.57
CA LEU A 102 5.66 -18.38 -10.84
C LEU A 102 5.08 -19.25 -9.71
N GLY A 103 4.49 -18.64 -8.67
CA GLY A 103 4.00 -19.37 -7.50
C GLY A 103 5.09 -19.88 -6.56
N TYR A 104 6.33 -19.38 -6.67
CA TYR A 104 7.45 -19.76 -5.82
C TYR A 104 7.79 -18.65 -4.82
N GLU A 105 7.91 -19.01 -3.54
CA GLU A 105 8.32 -18.07 -2.50
C GLU A 105 9.85 -18.06 -2.37
N PHE A 106 10.51 -17.10 -3.02
CA PHE A 106 11.96 -16.94 -2.92
C PHE A 106 12.34 -16.25 -1.59
N LYS A 107 13.13 -16.94 -0.77
CA LYS A 107 13.63 -16.45 0.53
C LYS A 107 15.10 -16.78 0.67
N ILE A 108 15.91 -15.77 0.94
CA ILE A 108 17.36 -15.90 1.16
C ILE A 108 17.83 -14.80 2.11
N ASN A 109 18.93 -15.06 2.82
CA ASN A 109 19.59 -14.03 3.63
C ASN A 109 20.23 -12.98 2.71
N THR A 110 20.14 -11.71 3.07
CA THR A 110 20.70 -10.60 2.30
C THR A 110 21.74 -9.80 3.08
N LEU A 111 22.70 -9.24 2.33
CA LEU A 111 23.73 -8.36 2.84
C LEU A 111 23.90 -7.18 1.87
N ASP A 112 23.76 -5.97 2.40
CA ASP A 112 23.99 -4.74 1.66
C ASP A 112 25.41 -4.22 1.92
N THR A 113 26.12 -3.91 0.85
CA THR A 113 27.47 -3.34 0.93
C THR A 113 27.46 -1.86 1.34
N ILE A 114 26.37 -1.12 1.20
CA ILE A 114 26.32 0.32 1.56
C ILE A 114 26.52 0.55 3.07
N PRO A 115 25.77 -0.10 3.99
CA PRO A 115 26.00 0.06 5.43
C PRO A 115 27.40 -0.39 5.85
N LEU A 116 27.90 -1.49 5.28
CA LEU A 116 29.24 -1.99 5.54
C LEU A 116 30.31 -1.01 5.08
N ALA A 117 30.17 -0.45 3.88
CA ALA A 117 31.09 0.55 3.35
C ALA A 117 31.11 1.80 4.23
N LYS A 118 29.96 2.31 4.69
CA LYS A 118 29.90 3.46 5.60
C LYS A 118 30.66 3.26 6.91
N LYS A 119 30.69 2.02 7.39
CA LYS A 119 31.35 1.66 8.64
C LYS A 119 32.85 1.42 8.45
N LEU A 120 33.24 0.69 7.41
CA LEU A 120 34.61 0.21 7.19
C LEU A 120 35.45 1.17 6.32
N ILE A 121 34.80 2.05 5.58
CA ILE A 121 35.38 3.08 4.72
C ILE A 121 34.64 4.40 4.99
N PRO A 122 34.78 4.99 6.20
CA PRO A 122 34.09 6.22 6.55
C PRO A 122 34.56 7.41 5.70
N ASP A 123 33.83 8.52 5.79
CA ASP A 123 34.17 9.84 5.21
C ASP A 123 34.18 9.93 3.66
N GLU A 124 33.62 8.95 2.97
CA GLU A 124 33.40 9.03 1.53
C GLU A 124 32.31 10.04 1.14
N LYS A 125 32.56 10.81 0.08
CA LYS A 125 31.61 11.84 -0.42
C LYS A 125 30.29 11.25 -0.90
N SER A 126 30.29 9.99 -1.32
CA SER A 126 29.09 9.27 -1.77
C SER A 126 29.33 7.76 -1.73
N TYR A 127 28.32 7.04 -1.26
CA TYR A 127 28.27 5.57 -1.24
C TYR A 127 27.39 5.02 -2.37
N SER A 128 27.33 5.71 -3.51
CA SER A 128 26.81 5.10 -4.74
C SER A 128 27.92 4.31 -5.40
N LEU A 129 27.60 3.14 -5.97
CA LEU A 129 28.60 2.20 -6.49
C LEU A 129 29.65 2.89 -7.35
N SER A 130 29.23 3.64 -8.37
CA SER A 130 30.16 4.31 -9.29
C SER A 130 31.08 5.34 -8.61
N LYS A 131 30.57 6.12 -7.65
CA LYS A 131 31.37 7.13 -6.96
C LYS A 131 32.32 6.50 -5.95
N LEU A 132 31.84 5.49 -5.22
CA LEU A 132 32.61 4.77 -4.22
C LEU A 132 33.72 3.95 -4.87
N CYS A 133 33.41 3.17 -5.90
CA CYS A 133 34.43 2.42 -6.65
C CYS A 133 35.50 3.36 -7.23
N LYS A 134 35.09 4.52 -7.75
CA LYS A 134 36.04 5.53 -8.26
C LYS A 134 36.96 6.09 -7.17
N SER A 135 36.45 6.38 -5.97
CA SER A 135 37.28 6.97 -4.90
C SER A 135 38.29 5.98 -4.34
N ILE A 136 37.93 4.70 -4.24
CA ILE A 136 38.78 3.64 -3.67
C ILE A 136 39.58 2.86 -4.72
N GLY A 137 39.45 3.22 -6.01
CA GLY A 137 40.25 2.65 -7.11
C GLY A 137 39.77 1.29 -7.64
N ILE A 138 38.51 0.93 -7.43
CA ILE A 138 37.91 -0.28 -8.05
C ILE A 138 37.48 0.06 -9.48
N PRO A 139 37.95 -0.70 -10.49
CA PRO A 139 37.56 -0.47 -11.87
C PRO A 139 36.08 -0.79 -12.05
N LEU A 140 35.35 0.13 -12.68
CA LEU A 140 33.97 -0.06 -13.10
C LEU A 140 33.92 -0.07 -14.63
N SER A 141 33.95 -1.26 -15.22
CA SER A 141 33.74 -1.47 -16.65
C SER A 141 32.27 -1.73 -16.93
N GLU A 142 31.70 -1.08 -17.95
CA GLU A 142 30.29 -1.18 -18.33
C GLU A 142 29.32 -0.78 -17.20
N ALA A 143 29.46 0.44 -16.67
CA ALA A 143 28.50 0.98 -15.71
C ALA A 143 27.06 0.92 -16.26
N HIS A 144 26.09 0.56 -15.40
CA HIS A 144 24.68 0.34 -15.78
C HIS A 144 24.46 -0.88 -16.67
N ARG A 145 25.37 -1.85 -16.59
CA ARG A 145 25.15 -3.23 -17.00
C ARG A 145 25.26 -4.08 -15.76
N ALA A 146 24.33 -5.01 -15.59
CA ALA A 146 24.29 -5.85 -14.39
C ALA A 146 25.61 -6.60 -14.19
N SER A 147 26.23 -7.07 -15.26
CA SER A 147 27.53 -7.76 -15.21
C SER A 147 28.67 -6.90 -14.67
N GLY A 148 28.70 -5.62 -15.07
CA GLY A 148 29.70 -4.64 -14.64
C GLY A 148 29.50 -4.23 -13.18
N ASP A 149 28.26 -3.90 -12.83
CA ASP A 149 27.91 -3.44 -11.49
C ASP A 149 27.98 -4.58 -10.44
N ALA A 150 27.54 -5.80 -10.76
CA ALA A 150 27.73 -6.97 -9.90
C ALA A 150 29.22 -7.29 -9.69
N ARG A 151 30.05 -7.11 -10.73
CA ARG A 151 31.49 -7.36 -10.62
C ARG A 151 32.18 -6.33 -9.72
N ALA A 152 31.88 -5.06 -9.90
CA ALA A 152 32.40 -4.00 -9.03
C ALA A 152 31.90 -4.16 -7.59
N THR A 153 30.66 -4.60 -7.39
CA THR A 153 30.11 -4.94 -6.09
C THR A 153 30.85 -6.10 -5.44
N LEU A 154 31.21 -7.14 -6.19
CA LEU A 154 32.03 -8.26 -5.69
C LEU A 154 33.41 -7.79 -5.25
N ASP A 155 34.08 -6.96 -6.05
CA ASP A 155 35.42 -6.47 -5.72
C ASP A 155 35.38 -5.49 -4.53
N LEU A 156 34.32 -4.69 -4.41
CA LEU A 156 34.04 -3.90 -3.21
C LEU A 156 33.83 -4.80 -2.00
N PHE A 157 33.01 -5.84 -2.13
CA PHE A 157 32.72 -6.76 -1.04
C PHE A 157 33.97 -7.50 -0.54
N LYS A 158 34.85 -7.93 -1.44
CA LYS A 158 36.17 -8.48 -1.07
C LYS A 158 37.00 -7.51 -0.24
N LEU A 159 37.06 -6.24 -0.64
CA LEU A 159 37.76 -5.20 0.11
C LEU A 159 37.14 -5.00 1.50
N LEU A 160 35.81 -5.02 1.61
CA LEU A 160 35.10 -4.90 2.89
C LEU A 160 35.39 -6.09 3.81
N ILE A 161 35.41 -7.32 3.29
CA ILE A 161 35.82 -8.51 4.05
C ILE A 161 37.25 -8.35 4.59
N ILE A 162 38.18 -7.87 3.77
CA ILE A 162 39.58 -7.66 4.19
C ILE A 162 39.70 -6.59 5.27
N LYS A 163 38.87 -5.53 5.21
CA LYS A 163 38.86 -4.43 6.19
C LYS A 163 38.18 -4.78 7.51
N ASP A 164 37.40 -5.85 7.55
CA ASP A 164 36.67 -6.28 8.74
C ASP A 164 37.55 -7.08 9.70
N ASN A 165 38.51 -6.40 10.34
CA ASN A 165 39.49 -7.01 11.25
C ASN A 165 38.85 -7.67 12.49
N ASN A 166 37.61 -7.31 12.84
CA ASN A 166 36.90 -7.81 14.01
C ASN A 166 35.98 -9.01 13.68
N ASN A 167 35.93 -9.48 12.43
CA ASN A 167 34.91 -10.44 11.94
C ASN A 167 33.47 -10.01 12.26
N GLU A 168 33.22 -8.70 12.33
CA GLU A 168 31.91 -8.16 12.61
C GLU A 168 30.93 -8.45 11.47
N ILE A 169 31.36 -8.72 10.24
CA ILE A 169 30.51 -9.19 9.13
C ILE A 169 29.92 -10.58 9.45
N ILE A 170 30.70 -11.45 10.12
CA ILE A 170 30.27 -12.80 10.52
C ILE A 170 29.41 -12.74 11.80
N GLN A 171 29.73 -11.86 12.76
CA GLN A 171 28.93 -11.66 13.98
C GLN A 171 27.64 -10.84 13.73
N SER A 172 27.69 -9.83 12.86
CA SER A 172 26.52 -9.06 12.44
C SER A 172 25.55 -9.91 11.63
N GLN A 173 25.99 -10.95 10.92
CA GLN A 173 25.05 -11.95 10.38
C GLN A 173 24.19 -12.63 11.47
N GLN A 174 24.62 -12.68 12.73
CA GLN A 174 23.83 -13.20 13.84
C GLN A 174 23.03 -12.12 14.59
N GLU A 175 23.59 -10.92 14.78
CA GLU A 175 22.90 -9.81 15.47
C GLU A 175 21.93 -9.03 14.56
N GLU A 176 22.27 -8.84 13.28
CA GLU A 176 21.36 -8.31 12.27
C GLU A 176 20.19 -9.25 12.02
N ASN A 177 20.26 -10.55 12.33
CA ASN A 177 19.08 -11.42 12.23
C ASN A 177 17.92 -10.85 13.04
N HIS A 178 18.13 -10.21 14.19
CA HIS A 178 17.02 -9.66 14.97
C HIS A 178 16.49 -8.32 14.43
N ALA A 179 17.36 -7.40 13.99
CA ALA A 179 16.94 -6.10 13.43
C ALA A 179 16.45 -6.21 11.97
N LYS A 180 17.12 -7.02 11.15
CA LYS A 180 16.63 -7.43 9.83
C LYS A 180 15.38 -8.30 9.95
N ASN A 181 15.18 -9.10 10.99
CA ASN A 181 13.88 -9.79 11.16
C ASN A 181 12.73 -8.78 11.26
N TYR A 182 12.88 -7.68 12.00
CA TYR A 182 11.82 -6.67 12.05
C TYR A 182 11.69 -5.91 10.72
N ILE A 183 12.79 -5.43 10.13
CA ILE A 183 12.73 -4.70 8.85
C ILE A 183 12.20 -5.59 7.72
N ASN A 184 12.70 -6.83 7.59
CA ASN A 184 12.20 -7.84 6.66
C ASN A 184 10.75 -8.19 6.96
N LYS A 185 10.35 -8.32 8.23
CA LYS A 185 8.95 -8.53 8.62
C LYS A 185 8.08 -7.37 8.13
N VAL A 186 8.46 -6.12 8.39
CA VAL A 186 7.71 -4.95 7.91
C VAL A 186 7.63 -4.91 6.39
N GLN A 187 8.73 -5.21 5.70
CA GLN A 187 8.77 -5.26 4.24
C GLN A 187 7.85 -6.35 3.71
N LEU A 188 7.95 -7.58 4.23
CA LEU A 188 7.08 -8.72 3.92
C LEU A 188 5.60 -8.42 4.19
N LEU A 189 5.31 -7.71 5.28
CA LEU A 189 3.94 -7.37 5.66
C LEU A 189 3.33 -6.27 4.77
N THR A 190 4.15 -5.42 4.16
CA THR A 190 3.69 -4.23 3.43
C THR A 190 3.88 -4.31 1.91
N GLU A 191 4.62 -5.31 1.41
CA GLU A 191 5.01 -5.44 0.00
C GLU A 191 3.86 -5.70 -0.98
N ASP A 192 2.70 -6.13 -0.50
CA ASP A 192 1.53 -6.40 -1.35
C ASP A 192 0.43 -5.36 -1.21
N LEU A 193 0.60 -4.41 -0.30
CA LEU A 193 -0.40 -3.38 -0.04
C LEU A 193 -0.41 -2.38 -1.19
N PRO A 194 -1.53 -2.15 -1.89
CA PRO A 194 -1.56 -1.19 -3.00
C PRO A 194 -1.55 0.26 -2.47
N ASN A 195 -1.24 1.20 -3.35
CA ASN A 195 -1.38 2.65 -3.08
C ASN A 195 -2.81 3.12 -3.37
N GLU A 196 -3.79 2.40 -2.84
CA GLU A 196 -5.21 2.63 -3.07
C GLU A 196 -5.93 2.86 -1.74
N ARG A 197 -7.13 3.42 -1.82
CA ARG A 197 -8.03 3.59 -0.67
C ARG A 197 -8.58 2.23 -0.23
N GLY A 198 -8.65 2.02 1.08
CA GLY A 198 -9.20 0.78 1.62
C GLY A 198 -9.31 0.73 3.13
N ILE A 199 -9.67 -0.45 3.61
CA ILE A 199 -9.63 -0.82 5.02
C ILE A 199 -8.37 -1.66 5.23
N LEU A 200 -7.51 -1.25 6.16
CA LEU A 200 -6.39 -2.05 6.65
C LEU A 200 -6.83 -2.92 7.81
N TYR A 201 -6.35 -4.15 7.86
CA TYR A 201 -6.47 -5.06 8.98
C TYR A 201 -5.09 -5.58 9.37
N PHE A 202 -4.67 -5.31 10.60
CA PHE A 202 -3.47 -5.87 11.19
C PHE A 202 -3.91 -7.04 12.06
N GLN A 203 -3.28 -8.19 11.85
CA GLN A 203 -3.67 -9.46 12.47
C GLN A 203 -2.46 -10.06 13.20
N ASN A 204 -2.72 -10.69 14.34
CA ASN A 204 -1.71 -11.47 15.07
C ASN A 204 -1.51 -12.87 14.46
N ASN A 205 -0.64 -13.67 15.06
CA ASN A 205 -0.37 -15.07 14.68
C ASN A 205 -1.63 -15.98 14.66
N GLU A 206 -2.60 -15.73 15.53
CA GLU A 206 -3.89 -16.43 15.56
C GLU A 206 -4.86 -15.97 14.46
N GLY A 207 -4.49 -14.97 13.65
CA GLY A 207 -5.34 -14.38 12.61
C GLY A 207 -6.38 -13.39 13.15
N LYS A 208 -6.37 -13.07 14.45
CA LYS A 208 -7.28 -12.10 15.05
C LYS A 208 -6.90 -10.69 14.65
N ILE A 209 -7.90 -9.90 14.22
CA ILE A 209 -7.72 -8.48 13.91
C ILE A 209 -7.43 -7.72 15.22
N ILE A 210 -6.20 -7.24 15.37
CA ILE A 210 -5.74 -6.45 16.54
C ILE A 210 -5.82 -4.95 16.29
N TYR A 211 -5.81 -4.54 15.02
CA TYR A 211 -6.06 -3.16 14.59
C TYR A 211 -6.71 -3.13 13.21
N SER A 212 -7.55 -2.15 12.98
CA SER A 212 -8.09 -1.88 11.65
C SER A 212 -8.29 -0.39 11.46
N ASP A 213 -8.22 0.11 10.23
CA ASP A 213 -8.55 1.51 9.94
C ASP A 213 -8.93 1.74 8.48
N VAL A 214 -9.73 2.79 8.21
CA VAL A 214 -10.03 3.24 6.85
C VAL A 214 -8.99 4.28 6.46
N VAL A 215 -8.34 4.09 5.32
CA VAL A 215 -7.22 4.91 4.87
C VAL A 215 -7.31 5.22 3.37
N GLU A 216 -6.75 6.36 2.97
CA GLU A 216 -6.68 6.78 1.55
C GLU A 216 -5.59 6.05 0.77
N ASP A 217 -4.55 5.56 1.45
CA ASP A 217 -3.42 4.84 0.85
C ASP A 217 -3.00 3.73 1.82
N LEU A 218 -3.32 2.48 1.46
CA LEU A 218 -3.07 1.30 2.28
C LEU A 218 -1.59 1.13 2.59
N TYR A 219 -0.72 1.18 1.56
CA TYR A 219 0.73 1.05 1.73
C TYR A 219 1.32 2.14 2.63
N LYS A 220 1.09 3.43 2.30
CA LYS A 220 1.69 4.54 3.06
C LYS A 220 1.21 4.55 4.50
N SER A 221 -0.04 4.20 4.74
CA SER A 221 -0.61 4.20 6.09
C SER A 221 -0.05 3.06 6.93
N ALA A 222 0.12 1.86 6.34
CA ALA A 222 0.75 0.75 7.03
C ALA A 222 2.22 1.06 7.34
N LYS A 223 2.98 1.54 6.36
CA LYS A 223 4.38 1.92 6.54
C LYS A 223 4.55 2.98 7.62
N LYS A 224 3.70 4.01 7.61
CA LYS A 224 3.67 5.04 8.66
C LYS A 224 3.43 4.48 10.07
N ILE A 225 2.68 3.39 10.22
CA ILE A 225 2.48 2.74 11.52
C ILE A 225 3.78 2.06 11.95
N PHE A 226 4.45 1.31 11.07
CA PHE A 226 5.70 0.63 11.41
C PHE A 226 6.90 1.55 11.62
N ASP A 227 6.95 2.66 10.88
CA ASP A 227 8.00 3.68 10.98
C ASP A 227 7.79 4.63 12.17
N SER A 228 6.70 4.50 12.94
CA SER A 228 6.38 5.45 14.01
C SER A 228 6.97 5.03 15.36
N ASP A 229 7.68 5.97 16.00
CA ASP A 229 8.21 5.81 17.37
C ASP A 229 7.16 6.01 18.48
N LYS A 230 5.87 6.12 18.13
CA LYS A 230 4.83 6.41 19.13
C LYS A 230 4.51 5.14 19.92
N SER A 231 4.60 5.23 21.24
CA SER A 231 4.34 4.12 22.18
C SER A 231 3.03 3.37 21.91
N LYS A 232 1.97 4.08 21.50
CA LYS A 232 0.67 3.48 21.14
C LYS A 232 0.72 2.46 19.98
N TYR A 233 1.74 2.54 19.12
CA TYR A 233 1.90 1.61 17.99
C TYR A 233 2.87 0.49 18.29
N LYS A 234 3.67 0.56 19.37
CA LYS A 234 4.71 -0.43 19.64
C LYS A 234 4.16 -1.85 19.78
N LYS A 235 3.12 -2.01 20.61
CA LYS A 235 2.41 -3.29 20.76
C LYS A 235 1.86 -3.81 19.42
N LEU A 236 1.28 -2.92 18.61
CA LEU A 236 0.73 -3.27 17.30
C LEU A 236 1.84 -3.74 16.35
N GLN A 237 2.95 -3.02 16.27
CA GLN A 237 4.11 -3.36 15.44
C GLN A 237 4.67 -4.73 15.78
N ASP A 238 4.82 -5.01 17.07
CA ASP A 238 5.43 -6.24 17.56
C ASP A 238 4.48 -7.45 17.33
N GLU A 239 3.19 -7.31 17.62
CA GLU A 239 2.19 -8.39 17.53
C GLU A 239 1.67 -8.68 16.11
N THR A 240 1.91 -7.80 15.13
CA THR A 240 1.37 -8.01 13.77
C THR A 240 2.15 -9.09 13.04
N GLU A 241 1.46 -10.15 12.63
CA GLU A 241 2.02 -11.22 11.78
C GLU A 241 1.45 -11.24 10.37
N LYS A 242 0.33 -10.53 10.14
CA LYS A 242 -0.27 -10.42 8.81
C LYS A 242 -0.98 -9.08 8.65
N ILE A 243 -0.90 -8.53 7.45
CA ILE A 243 -1.75 -7.41 7.04
C ILE A 243 -2.64 -7.89 5.90
N SER A 244 -3.94 -7.76 6.10
CA SER A 244 -4.93 -7.92 5.03
C SER A 244 -5.61 -6.58 4.77
N TYR A 245 -6.23 -6.46 3.60
CA TYR A 245 -6.92 -5.23 3.22
C TYR A 245 -8.16 -5.53 2.38
N GLU A 246 -9.07 -4.56 2.36
CA GLU A 246 -10.21 -4.52 1.46
C GLU A 246 -10.31 -3.14 0.80
N LEU A 247 -10.34 -3.11 -0.52
CA LEU A 247 -10.52 -1.86 -1.27
C LEU A 247 -11.93 -1.30 -1.05
N THR A 248 -12.06 0.02 -1.13
CA THR A 248 -13.34 0.74 -0.99
C THR A 248 -13.33 2.03 -1.79
N GLY A 249 -14.48 2.42 -2.33
CA GLY A 249 -14.61 3.68 -3.06
C GLY A 249 -14.92 4.90 -2.18
N THR A 250 -15.51 4.70 -0.99
CA THR A 250 -15.90 5.80 -0.09
C THR A 250 -15.74 5.43 1.38
N ASP A 251 -15.67 6.45 2.26
CA ASP A 251 -15.66 6.27 3.72
C ASP A 251 -16.93 5.58 4.23
N LEU A 252 -18.09 5.91 3.65
CA LEU A 252 -19.36 5.35 4.09
C LEU A 252 -19.43 3.85 3.76
N ILE A 253 -19.03 3.45 2.55
CA ILE A 253 -18.94 2.03 2.17
C ILE A 253 -17.95 1.30 3.07
N ALA A 254 -16.78 1.90 3.34
CA ALA A 254 -15.78 1.30 4.22
C ALA A 254 -16.34 1.04 5.64
N LYS A 255 -17.04 2.03 6.20
CA LYS A 255 -17.72 1.89 7.51
C LYS A 255 -18.75 0.75 7.50
N LEU A 256 -19.55 0.62 6.44
CA LEU A 256 -20.56 -0.43 6.31
C LEU A 256 -19.93 -1.82 6.20
N MET A 257 -18.85 -1.96 5.42
CA MET A 257 -18.07 -3.20 5.33
C MET A 257 -17.50 -3.61 6.69
N MET A 258 -16.92 -2.66 7.44
CA MET A 258 -16.43 -2.92 8.80
C MET A 258 -17.55 -3.38 9.74
N GLN A 259 -18.71 -2.73 9.70
CA GLN A 259 -19.87 -3.11 10.52
C GLN A 259 -20.35 -4.52 10.22
N ASN A 260 -20.40 -4.93 8.95
CA ASN A 260 -20.79 -6.29 8.56
C ASN A 260 -19.80 -7.36 9.04
N LYS A 261 -18.53 -6.99 9.28
CA LYS A 261 -17.52 -7.85 9.91
C LYS A 261 -17.54 -7.80 11.44
N GLY A 262 -18.52 -7.13 12.04
CA GLY A 262 -18.59 -6.94 13.48
C GLY A 262 -17.55 -5.97 14.05
N ILE A 263 -16.84 -5.24 13.19
CA ILE A 263 -15.82 -4.28 13.59
C ILE A 263 -16.49 -2.92 13.79
N GLN A 264 -16.71 -2.54 15.05
CA GLN A 264 -17.33 -1.26 15.41
C GLN A 264 -16.34 -0.33 16.09
N LYS A 265 -15.99 0.76 15.41
CA LYS A 265 -15.32 1.91 16.03
C LYS A 265 -16.38 2.89 16.53
N ARG A 266 -16.71 2.84 17.83
CA ARG A 266 -17.60 3.85 18.41
C ARG A 266 -16.92 5.22 18.37
N GLN A 267 -17.53 6.17 17.67
CA GLN A 267 -17.07 7.56 17.68
C GLN A 267 -18.15 8.45 18.30
N PRO A 268 -17.86 9.11 19.43
CA PRO A 268 -18.83 10.01 20.04
C PRO A 268 -18.99 11.27 19.18
N LEU A 269 -20.18 11.48 18.63
CA LEU A 269 -20.54 12.71 17.93
C LEU A 269 -20.93 13.77 18.96
N THR A 270 -19.93 14.48 19.48
CA THR A 270 -20.07 15.37 20.65
C THR A 270 -20.54 16.77 20.31
N PHE A 271 -20.46 17.18 19.04
CA PHE A 271 -20.86 18.50 18.58
C PHE A 271 -22.08 18.41 17.67
N GLY A 272 -22.98 19.38 17.77
CA GLY A 272 -24.21 19.48 17.01
C GLY A 272 -24.30 20.79 16.24
N LEU A 273 -24.82 20.72 15.02
CA LEU A 273 -25.24 21.89 14.24
C LEU A 273 -26.67 22.25 14.62
N PHE A 274 -26.88 23.51 14.99
CA PHE A 274 -28.18 24.07 15.33
C PHE A 274 -28.46 25.29 14.45
N TYR A 275 -29.72 25.69 14.36
CA TYR A 275 -30.12 26.91 13.67
C TYR A 275 -30.88 27.82 14.63
N ARG A 276 -30.31 28.98 14.95
CA ARG A 276 -30.91 29.96 15.88
C ARG A 276 -30.65 31.37 15.38
N LYS A 277 -31.61 32.27 15.58
CA LYS A 277 -31.49 33.68 15.17
C LYS A 277 -31.01 33.84 13.72
N ASN A 278 -31.60 33.05 12.82
CA ASN A 278 -31.30 33.03 11.39
C ASN A 278 -29.84 32.66 11.02
N LYS A 279 -29.15 31.89 11.88
CA LYS A 279 -27.76 31.48 11.68
C LYS A 279 -27.52 30.05 12.13
N PHE A 280 -26.62 29.36 11.42
CA PHE A 280 -26.09 28.07 11.83
C PHE A 280 -25.05 28.23 12.94
N ILE A 281 -25.21 27.48 14.02
CA ILE A 281 -24.37 27.53 15.22
C ILE A 281 -23.86 26.11 15.52
N LEU A 282 -22.60 26.01 15.92
CA LEU A 282 -21.96 24.75 16.34
C LEU A 282 -21.73 24.77 17.85
N GLU A 283 -22.31 23.80 18.55
CA GLU A 283 -22.20 23.69 20.01
C GLU A 283 -21.97 22.23 20.45
N LYS A 284 -21.47 22.04 21.67
CA LYS A 284 -21.38 20.71 22.27
C LYS A 284 -22.77 20.23 22.66
N ILE A 285 -23.13 19.01 22.27
CA ILE A 285 -24.44 18.42 22.56
C ILE A 285 -24.55 18.15 24.07
N ARG A 286 -25.61 18.69 24.69
CA ARG A 286 -25.92 18.47 26.11
C ARG A 286 -27.18 17.62 26.25
N LYS A 287 -27.23 16.75 27.27
CA LYS A 287 -28.41 15.89 27.53
C LYS A 287 -29.68 16.70 27.86
N THR A 288 -29.52 17.90 28.41
CA THR A 288 -30.60 18.78 28.85
C THR A 288 -31.16 19.68 27.73
N GLN A 289 -30.67 19.53 26.51
CA GLN A 289 -31.06 20.39 25.39
C GLN A 289 -32.34 19.85 24.73
N GLU A 290 -33.39 20.66 24.68
CA GLU A 290 -34.66 20.29 24.01
C GLU A 290 -34.53 20.25 22.48
N GLU A 291 -33.73 21.15 21.91
CA GLU A 291 -33.48 21.20 20.48
C GLU A 291 -32.60 20.04 20.01
N LYS A 292 -33.07 19.33 18.97
CA LYS A 292 -32.29 18.28 18.31
C LYS A 292 -31.32 18.91 17.30
N PRO A 293 -30.05 18.47 17.26
CA PRO A 293 -29.11 18.96 16.26
C PRO A 293 -29.50 18.48 14.85
N LEU A 294 -29.31 19.36 13.87
CA LEU A 294 -29.54 19.10 12.45
C LEU A 294 -28.50 18.13 11.87
N LEU A 295 -27.25 18.30 12.29
CA LEU A 295 -26.11 17.43 11.98
C LEU A 295 -25.25 17.28 13.23
N ARG A 296 -24.43 16.24 13.27
CA ARG A 296 -23.54 15.93 14.39
C ARG A 296 -22.11 15.70 13.90
N PHE A 297 -21.14 16.03 14.73
CA PHE A 297 -19.72 15.97 14.40
C PHE A 297 -18.88 15.41 15.54
N LYS A 298 -17.78 14.75 15.19
CA LYS A 298 -16.84 14.18 16.16
C LYS A 298 -15.96 15.25 16.83
N SER A 299 -15.71 16.35 16.13
CA SER A 299 -14.88 17.46 16.61
C SER A 299 -15.45 18.81 16.17
N PHE A 300 -15.12 19.85 16.93
CA PHE A 300 -15.48 21.23 16.61
C PHE A 300 -14.95 21.65 15.24
N THR A 301 -13.71 21.28 14.91
CA THR A 301 -13.09 21.58 13.61
C THR A 301 -13.88 20.98 12.44
N GLN A 302 -14.40 19.77 12.57
CA GLN A 302 -15.23 19.15 11.53
C GLN A 302 -16.53 19.93 11.33
N GLY A 303 -17.19 20.32 12.43
CA GLY A 303 -18.41 21.13 12.35
C GLY A 303 -18.16 22.53 11.76
N LEU A 304 -17.02 23.16 12.07
CA LEU A 304 -16.65 24.45 11.48
C LEU A 304 -16.49 24.34 9.96
N LYS A 305 -15.85 23.26 9.47
CA LYS A 305 -15.76 23.00 8.02
C LYS A 305 -17.14 22.89 7.39
N ALA A 306 -18.08 22.20 8.04
CA ALA A 306 -19.45 22.10 7.57
C ALA A 306 -20.17 23.46 7.53
N ILE A 307 -20.01 24.30 8.57
CA ILE A 307 -20.56 25.66 8.57
C ILE A 307 -19.99 26.50 7.42
N ASN A 308 -18.68 26.42 7.20
CA ASN A 308 -18.04 27.17 6.12
C ASN A 308 -18.54 26.70 4.74
N TYR A 309 -18.72 25.39 4.55
CA TYR A 309 -19.32 24.83 3.34
C TYR A 309 -20.77 25.29 3.13
N ILE A 310 -21.57 25.29 4.19
CA ILE A 310 -22.96 25.80 4.14
C ILE A 310 -22.96 27.28 3.74
N LYS A 311 -22.07 28.08 4.32
CA LYS A 311 -21.96 29.52 4.02
C LYS A 311 -21.48 29.81 2.60
N SER A 312 -20.74 28.89 1.96
CA SER A 312 -20.24 29.07 0.60
C SER A 312 -21.28 28.71 -0.47
N LYS A 313 -22.46 28.21 -0.09
CA LYS A 313 -23.56 27.84 -0.99
C LYS A 313 -24.81 28.63 -0.60
N ASP A 314 -25.27 29.51 -1.47
CA ASP A 314 -26.42 30.38 -1.17
C ASP A 314 -27.68 29.58 -0.82
N GLU A 315 -27.93 28.50 -1.59
CA GLU A 315 -29.02 27.53 -1.41
C GLU A 315 -28.99 26.73 -0.07
N LEU A 316 -27.88 26.77 0.67
CA LEU A 316 -27.77 26.07 1.96
C LEU A 316 -27.89 27.03 3.14
N LYS A 317 -27.91 28.35 2.90
CA LYS A 317 -28.05 29.37 3.96
C LYS A 317 -29.47 29.41 4.53
N ASP A 318 -30.46 29.11 3.70
CA ASP A 318 -31.85 28.99 4.11
C ASP A 318 -32.11 27.67 4.85
N LEU A 319 -32.85 27.73 5.96
CA LEU A 319 -33.11 26.54 6.79
C LEU A 319 -34.02 25.54 6.07
N ILE A 320 -35.00 26.00 5.31
CA ILE A 320 -35.96 25.14 4.62
C ILE A 320 -35.23 24.39 3.52
N GLU A 321 -34.47 25.08 2.68
CA GLU A 321 -33.68 24.46 1.61
C GLU A 321 -32.63 23.48 2.17
N PHE A 322 -31.92 23.88 3.23
CA PHE A 322 -30.96 23.01 3.92
C PHE A 322 -31.62 21.74 4.45
N THR A 323 -32.75 21.88 5.18
CA THR A 323 -33.45 20.73 5.77
C THR A 323 -34.06 19.82 4.71
N GLN A 324 -34.55 20.37 3.60
CA GLN A 324 -35.00 19.58 2.45
C GLN A 324 -33.85 18.79 1.83
N LYS A 325 -32.67 19.41 1.64
CA LYS A 325 -31.49 18.76 1.06
C LYS A 325 -31.03 17.56 1.88
N ILE A 326 -31.03 17.67 3.22
CA ILE A 326 -30.60 16.56 4.11
C ILE A 326 -31.75 15.64 4.55
N ASN A 327 -32.95 15.82 4.01
CA ASN A 327 -34.09 15.02 4.41
C ASN A 327 -33.97 13.61 3.84
N LEU A 328 -33.94 12.60 4.71
CA LEU A 328 -33.97 11.19 4.32
C LEU A 328 -35.38 10.60 4.32
N LYS A 329 -36.35 11.24 4.97
CA LYS A 329 -37.70 10.67 5.15
C LYS A 329 -38.34 10.39 3.79
N LYS A 330 -39.00 9.23 3.68
CA LYS A 330 -39.74 8.78 2.49
C LYS A 330 -38.90 8.48 1.24
N ARG A 331 -37.57 8.53 1.32
CA ARG A 331 -36.70 8.12 0.20
C ARG A 331 -36.78 6.62 -0.05
N ASN A 332 -37.06 6.25 -1.30
CA ASN A 332 -36.96 4.90 -1.84
C ASN A 332 -36.04 4.98 -3.06
N GLU A 333 -34.73 4.90 -2.80
CA GLU A 333 -33.70 5.27 -3.76
C GLU A 333 -32.53 4.30 -3.73
N ILE A 334 -31.81 4.24 -4.84
CA ILE A 334 -30.47 3.66 -4.94
C ILE A 334 -29.46 4.78 -5.17
N TRP A 335 -28.42 4.81 -4.34
CA TRP A 335 -27.36 5.81 -4.39
C TRP A 335 -26.08 5.16 -4.87
N SER A 336 -25.54 5.60 -6.00
CA SER A 336 -24.32 5.04 -6.60
C SER A 336 -23.13 5.96 -6.43
N SER A 337 -21.94 5.40 -6.22
CA SER A 337 -20.67 6.14 -6.18
C SER A 337 -19.53 5.25 -6.68
N SER A 338 -18.28 5.71 -6.58
CA SER A 338 -17.09 4.94 -6.93
C SER A 338 -17.07 3.58 -6.21
N GLY A 339 -16.69 2.53 -6.92
CA GLY A 339 -16.53 1.17 -6.40
C GLY A 339 -15.12 0.93 -5.83
N ARG A 340 -14.75 -0.35 -5.70
CA ARG A 340 -13.47 -0.78 -5.10
C ARG A 340 -12.31 -0.68 -6.09
N THR A 341 -12.61 -0.82 -7.37
CA THR A 341 -11.65 -0.80 -8.48
C THR A 341 -12.15 0.11 -9.58
N LEU A 342 -11.27 0.44 -10.53
CA LEU A 342 -11.64 1.20 -11.72
C LEU A 342 -12.69 0.43 -12.53
N GLY A 343 -13.80 1.09 -12.87
CA GLY A 343 -14.92 0.50 -13.62
C GLY A 343 -16.02 -0.12 -12.74
N GLU A 344 -15.74 -0.38 -11.46
CA GLU A 344 -16.75 -0.80 -10.50
C GLU A 344 -17.43 0.43 -9.87
N LYS A 345 -18.73 0.34 -9.59
CA LYS A 345 -19.51 1.28 -8.78
C LYS A 345 -19.98 0.61 -7.49
N SER A 346 -20.04 1.38 -6.41
CA SER A 346 -20.73 0.99 -5.19
C SER A 346 -22.18 1.49 -5.22
N PHE A 347 -23.08 0.81 -4.53
CA PHE A 347 -24.46 1.28 -4.34
C PHE A 347 -24.92 1.16 -2.88
N LEU A 348 -25.83 2.05 -2.49
CA LEU A 348 -26.58 2.01 -1.24
C LEU A 348 -28.07 1.90 -1.57
N VAL A 349 -28.82 1.13 -0.79
CA VAL A 349 -30.26 0.97 -0.95
C VAL A 349 -30.98 1.59 0.24
N LEU A 350 -31.80 2.61 -0.03
CA LEU A 350 -32.62 3.27 0.97
C LEU A 350 -34.09 2.92 0.74
N GLU A 351 -34.75 2.37 1.75
CA GLU A 351 -36.20 2.14 1.75
C GLU A 351 -36.85 2.92 2.90
N LYS A 352 -37.91 3.68 2.59
CA LYS A 352 -38.64 4.52 3.53
C LYS A 352 -37.72 5.43 4.36
N GLY A 353 -36.61 5.87 3.76
CA GLY A 353 -35.59 6.70 4.40
C GLY A 353 -34.61 5.99 5.33
N LYS A 354 -34.61 4.65 5.35
CA LYS A 354 -33.64 3.84 6.09
C LYS A 354 -32.70 3.15 5.11
N LEU A 355 -31.41 3.16 5.44
CA LEU A 355 -30.43 2.35 4.71
C LEU A 355 -30.64 0.88 5.08
N ILE A 356 -30.99 0.06 4.08
CA ILE A 356 -31.26 -1.37 4.27
C ILE A 356 -30.11 -2.26 3.80
N GLY A 357 -29.27 -1.75 2.90
CA GLY A 357 -28.17 -2.53 2.32
C GLY A 357 -27.24 -1.70 1.45
N PHE A 358 -26.14 -2.33 1.07
CA PHE A 358 -25.14 -1.76 0.15
C PHE A 358 -24.53 -2.88 -0.70
N GLY A 359 -23.85 -2.54 -1.79
CA GLY A 359 -23.17 -3.52 -2.61
C GLY A 359 -22.33 -2.88 -3.69
N PHE A 360 -21.95 -3.69 -4.67
CA PHE A 360 -21.10 -3.29 -5.80
C PHE A 360 -21.67 -3.83 -7.11
N TYR A 361 -21.40 -3.12 -8.21
CA TYR A 361 -21.77 -3.52 -9.56
C TYR A 361 -20.80 -2.92 -10.57
N GLU A 362 -20.66 -3.55 -11.73
CA GLU A 362 -19.84 -3.04 -12.84
C GLU A 362 -20.73 -2.59 -14.00
N LEU A 363 -21.82 -3.31 -14.25
CA LEU A 363 -22.72 -3.08 -15.38
C LEU A 363 -24.06 -2.52 -14.88
N TYR A 364 -24.52 -1.43 -15.48
CA TYR A 364 -25.74 -0.72 -15.07
C TYR A 364 -27.00 -1.61 -14.99
N HIS A 365 -27.11 -2.62 -15.86
CA HIS A 365 -28.24 -3.55 -15.86
C HIS A 365 -28.38 -4.39 -14.57
N GLN A 366 -27.33 -4.45 -13.74
CA GLN A 366 -27.33 -5.17 -12.46
C GLN A 366 -28.16 -4.44 -11.40
N ILE A 367 -28.36 -3.13 -11.55
CA ILE A 367 -29.17 -2.31 -10.63
C ILE A 367 -30.53 -1.90 -11.21
N GLN A 368 -30.94 -2.49 -12.34
CA GLN A 368 -32.22 -2.17 -12.99
C GLN A 368 -33.43 -2.95 -12.46
N SER A 369 -33.23 -3.97 -11.61
CA SER A 369 -34.32 -4.76 -11.03
C SER A 369 -34.07 -5.03 -9.55
N LEU A 370 -35.13 -5.00 -8.75
CA LEU A 370 -35.06 -5.32 -7.32
C LEU A 370 -34.45 -6.70 -7.03
N ASP A 371 -34.75 -7.70 -7.84
CA ASP A 371 -34.25 -9.07 -7.62
C ASP A 371 -32.74 -9.17 -7.83
N LYS A 372 -32.19 -8.49 -8.85
CA LYS A 372 -30.74 -8.42 -9.05
C LYS A 372 -30.06 -7.64 -7.93
N ILE A 373 -30.63 -6.50 -7.54
CA ILE A 373 -30.11 -5.69 -6.41
C ILE A 373 -30.02 -6.55 -5.15
N LYS A 374 -31.10 -7.25 -4.79
CA LYS A 374 -31.14 -8.11 -3.59
C LYS A 374 -30.08 -9.21 -3.59
N LYS A 375 -29.73 -9.76 -4.75
CA LYS A 375 -28.67 -10.79 -4.88
C LYS A 375 -27.27 -10.23 -4.64
N LEU A 376 -27.03 -8.97 -4.98
CA LEU A 376 -25.74 -8.29 -4.84
C LEU A 376 -25.62 -7.54 -3.49
N MET A 377 -26.74 -7.25 -2.86
CA MET A 377 -26.83 -6.41 -1.68
C MET A 377 -26.40 -7.17 -0.43
N LEU A 378 -25.43 -6.59 0.27
CA LEU A 378 -25.11 -6.92 1.65
C LEU A 378 -26.08 -6.17 2.59
N PRO A 379 -26.75 -6.86 3.52
CA PRO A 379 -27.69 -6.22 4.42
C PRO A 379 -26.96 -5.30 5.41
N VAL A 380 -27.60 -4.19 5.78
CA VAL A 380 -27.18 -3.35 6.91
C VAL A 380 -27.96 -3.77 8.13
N SER A 381 -27.28 -4.42 9.07
CA SER A 381 -27.89 -4.99 10.27
C SER A 381 -28.50 -3.94 11.21
N ARG A 382 -27.92 -2.73 11.27
CA ARG A 382 -28.39 -1.66 12.15
C ARG A 382 -28.25 -0.28 11.53
N PHE A 383 -29.37 0.39 11.31
CA PHE A 383 -29.37 1.81 10.92
C PHE A 383 -29.21 2.72 12.15
N THR A 384 -27.98 3.17 12.40
CA THR A 384 -27.63 4.01 13.56
C THR A 384 -27.79 5.50 13.27
N GLN A 385 -27.85 6.31 14.33
CA GLN A 385 -27.83 7.77 14.20
C GLN A 385 -26.56 8.30 13.52
N GLU A 386 -25.44 7.58 13.66
CA GLU A 386 -24.18 7.89 12.99
C GLU A 386 -24.29 7.66 11.49
N LEU A 387 -24.83 6.51 11.04
CA LEU A 387 -25.08 6.26 9.62
C LEU A 387 -26.08 7.25 9.02
N GLN A 388 -27.14 7.58 9.77
CA GLN A 388 -28.07 8.62 9.34
C GLN A 388 -27.33 9.95 9.11
N ASN A 389 -26.46 10.34 10.03
CA ASN A 389 -25.68 11.56 9.93
C ASN A 389 -24.68 11.53 8.75
N ASP A 390 -24.03 10.40 8.52
CA ASP A 390 -23.12 10.21 7.37
C ASP A 390 -23.87 10.34 6.04
N LEU A 391 -25.07 9.75 5.90
CA LEU A 391 -25.91 9.90 4.70
C LEU A 391 -26.34 11.36 4.46
N GLN A 392 -26.68 12.08 5.53
CA GLN A 392 -27.05 13.50 5.44
C GLN A 392 -25.87 14.36 4.98
N LEU A 393 -24.67 14.08 5.48
CA LEU A 393 -23.44 14.75 5.04
C LEU A 393 -23.11 14.41 3.58
N ALA A 394 -23.29 13.16 3.17
CA ALA A 394 -23.10 12.72 1.79
C ALA A 394 -24.04 13.45 0.81
N LEU A 395 -25.30 13.69 1.19
CA LEU A 395 -26.25 14.49 0.41
C LEU A 395 -25.80 15.95 0.25
N LEU A 396 -25.26 16.56 1.30
CA LEU A 396 -24.75 17.94 1.22
C LEU A 396 -23.55 18.07 0.27
N ARG A 397 -22.72 17.03 0.22
CA ARG A 397 -21.51 16.98 -0.61
C ARG A 397 -21.76 16.46 -2.03
N ASN A 398 -22.98 16.02 -2.34
CA ASN A 398 -23.33 15.34 -3.59
C ASN A 398 -22.36 14.17 -3.90
N GLU A 399 -22.04 13.34 -2.89
CA GLU A 399 -21.10 12.21 -3.03
C GLU A 399 -21.64 11.03 -3.85
N PHE A 400 -22.96 11.01 -4.09
CA PHE A 400 -23.65 9.90 -4.73
C PHE A 400 -24.56 10.39 -5.87
N GLU A 401 -24.60 9.60 -6.94
CA GLU A 401 -25.62 9.65 -7.97
C GLU A 401 -26.90 8.98 -7.42
N VAL A 402 -28.00 9.74 -7.35
CA VAL A 402 -29.26 9.26 -6.76
C VAL A 402 -30.24 8.89 -7.87
N SER A 403 -30.83 7.70 -7.79
CA SER A 403 -31.92 7.26 -8.66
C SER A 403 -33.00 6.55 -7.87
N LEU A 404 -34.21 6.45 -8.44
CA LEU A 404 -35.32 5.75 -7.80
C LEU A 404 -35.03 4.25 -7.72
N LEU A 405 -35.49 3.61 -6.64
CA LEU A 405 -35.52 2.16 -6.56
C LEU A 405 -36.39 1.61 -7.70
N PRO A 406 -35.91 0.62 -8.49
CA PRO A 406 -36.73 0.00 -9.52
C PRO A 406 -38.04 -0.54 -8.94
N GLU A 407 -39.13 -0.40 -9.70
CA GLU A 407 -40.39 -1.06 -9.34
C GLU A 407 -40.27 -2.58 -9.50
N LYS A 408 -41.19 -3.32 -8.86
CA LYS A 408 -41.17 -4.79 -8.85
C LYS A 408 -41.39 -5.40 -10.22
#